data_AF-A0A7Y1TGN2-F1
#
_entry.id   AF-A0A7Y1TGN2-F1
#
_cell.length_a   1.000
_cell.length_b   1.000
_cell.length_c   1.000
_cell.angle_alpha   90.00
_cell.angle_beta   90.00
_cell.angle_gamma   90.00
#
_symmetry.space_group_name_H-M   'P 1'
#
loop_
_entity.id
_entity.type
_entity.pdbx_description
1 polymer ?
#
loop_
_entity_poly.entity_id
_entity_poly.type
_entity_poly.pdbx_seq_one_letter_code
_entity_poly.pdbx_strand_id
1 'polypeptide(L)' 'MTNHISTKWIGNMAFESNNPSGLDLKIDAGPEDGGDGNGYRPKALMLTSLAGCSGLDVVSLFDKMKLKVDKFHIEIYA' A
#
# COMPACT_ATOMS: atom_id res chain seq x y z
N MET A 1 14.37 -4.28 13.94
CA MET A 1 14.66 -4.07 12.50
C MET A 1 14.18 -2.68 12.15
N THR A 2 15.01 -1.87 11.48
CA THR A 2 14.64 -0.50 11.08
C THR A 2 14.04 -0.55 9.69
N ASN A 3 12.79 -0.11 9.53
CA ASN A 3 12.18 0.06 8.22
C ASN A 3 12.77 1.32 7.57
N HIS A 4 13.80 1.16 6.74
CA HIS A 4 14.39 2.27 6.00
C HIS A 4 13.66 2.48 4.68
N ILE A 5 12.95 3.60 4.57
CA ILE A 5 12.22 4.02 3.37
C ILE A 5 12.91 5.26 2.78
N SER A 6 13.20 5.20 1.49
CA SER A 6 13.75 6.26 0.66
C SER A 6 12.80 6.43 -0.52
N THR A 7 12.31 7.65 -0.70
CA THR A 7 11.40 8.03 -1.77
C THR A 7 12.07 9.11 -2.59
N LYS A 8 12.29 8.84 -3.87
CA LYS A 8 12.99 9.70 -4.80
C LYS A 8 12.00 10.30 -5.79
N TRP A 9 12.03 11.61 -5.95
CA TRP A 9 11.34 12.27 -7.05
C TRP A 9 12.01 11.93 -8.38
N ILE A 10 11.22 11.53 -9.37
CA ILE A 10 11.71 11.08 -10.69
C ILE A 10 11.22 11.97 -11.84
N GLY A 11 10.64 13.13 -11.52
CA GLY A 11 10.09 14.08 -12.49
C GLY A 11 8.57 14.16 -12.44
N ASN A 12 8.04 15.28 -12.94
CA ASN A 12 6.60 15.60 -12.89
C ASN A 12 6.01 15.39 -11.48
N MET A 13 4.85 14.73 -11.37
CA MET A 13 4.21 14.36 -10.10
C MET A 13 4.54 12.93 -9.65
N ALA A 14 5.64 12.36 -10.15
CA ALA A 14 6.01 10.97 -9.94
C ALA A 14 7.20 10.77 -8.99
N PHE A 15 7.13 9.69 -8.21
CA PHE A 15 8.15 9.25 -7.27
C PHE A 15 8.39 7.75 -7.39
N GLU A 16 9.59 7.31 -7.06
CA GLU A 16 9.96 5.91 -6.84
C GLU A 16 10.33 5.73 -5.37
N SER A 17 9.81 4.70 -4.72
CA SER A 17 10.06 4.42 -3.30
C SER A 17 10.48 2.98 -3.11
N ASN A 18 11.51 2.74 -2.29
CA ASN A 18 11.89 1.38 -1.93
C ASN A 18 10.92 0.77 -0.91
N ASN A 19 10.95 -0.56 -0.82
CA ASN A 19 10.31 -1.33 0.23
C ASN A 19 11.33 -2.28 0.88
N PRO A 20 11.27 -2.52 2.21
CA PRO A 20 12.16 -3.47 2.87
C PRO A 20 12.08 -4.92 2.34
N SER A 21 11.01 -5.28 1.62
CA SER A 21 10.88 -6.55 0.90
C SER A 21 11.76 -6.66 -0.36
N GLY A 22 12.46 -5.58 -0.75
CA GLY A 22 13.29 -5.53 -1.96
C GLY A 22 12.52 -5.17 -3.24
N LEU A 23 11.25 -4.78 -3.12
CA LEU A 23 10.43 -4.29 -4.23
C LEU A 23 10.39 -2.76 -4.24
N ASP A 24 10.32 -2.18 -5.42
CA ASP A 24 10.10 -0.73 -5.59
C ASP A 24 8.65 -0.43 -5.95
N LEU A 25 8.20 0.76 -5.55
CA LEU A 25 6.85 1.27 -5.76
C LEU A 25 6.93 2.59 -6.51
N LYS A 26 6.20 2.69 -7.62
CA LYS A 26 5.99 3.96 -8.30
C LYS A 26 4.74 4.64 -7.76
N ILE A 27 4.89 5.89 -7.33
CA ILE A 27 3.82 6.75 -6.82
C ILE A 27 3.63 7.86 -7.85
N ASP A 28 2.39 8.16 -8.21
CA ASP A 28 2.09 9.20 -9.20
C ASP A 28 0.70 9.79 -8.95
N ALA A 29 0.54 11.06 -9.29
CA ALA A 29 -0.75 11.72 -9.37
C ALA A 29 -1.49 11.32 -10.66
N GLY A 30 -2.79 11.58 -10.72
CA GLY A 30 -3.55 11.37 -11.96
C GLY A 30 -3.37 12.54 -12.93
N PRO A 31 -3.74 12.38 -14.20
CA PRO A 31 -3.74 13.48 -15.18
C PRO A 31 -4.50 14.72 -14.70
N GLU A 32 -5.57 14.53 -13.93
CA GLU A 32 -6.38 15.58 -13.31
C GLU A 32 -5.60 16.45 -12.31
N ASP A 33 -4.55 15.89 -11.71
CA ASP A 33 -3.69 16.51 -10.71
C ASP A 33 -2.27 16.79 -11.27
N GLY A 34 -2.11 16.73 -12.60
CA GLY A 34 -0.85 17.02 -13.30
C GLY A 34 0.13 15.86 -13.39
N GLY A 35 -0.22 14.65 -12.94
CA GLY A 35 0.62 13.46 -13.06
C GLY A 35 0.41 12.69 -14.36
N ASP A 36 1.24 11.66 -14.57
CA ASP A 36 1.15 10.82 -15.78
C ASP A 36 0.19 9.63 -15.56
N GLY A 37 -0.34 9.48 -14.34
CA GLY A 37 -1.20 8.38 -13.95
C GLY A 37 -0.49 7.01 -13.86
N ASN A 38 0.83 6.98 -13.97
CA ASN A 38 1.64 5.77 -14.14
C ASN A 38 2.19 5.22 -12.82
N GLY A 39 1.43 5.35 -11.73
CA GLY A 39 1.82 4.95 -10.38
C GLY A 39 0.65 4.96 -9.40
N TYR A 40 0.88 4.44 -8.20
CA TYR A 40 -0.12 4.43 -7.14
C TYR A 40 -0.41 5.85 -6.65
N ARG A 41 -1.70 6.18 -6.47
CA ARG A 41 -2.09 7.47 -5.88
C ARG A 41 -1.68 7.49 -4.41
N PRO A 42 -0.97 8.54 -3.92
CA PRO A 42 -0.44 8.56 -2.55
C PRO A 42 -1.50 8.27 -1.48
N LYS A 43 -2.67 8.92 -1.57
CA LYS A 43 -3.77 8.73 -0.61
C LYS A 43 -4.32 7.30 -0.65
N ALA A 44 -4.56 6.76 -1.85
CA ALA A 44 -5.07 5.39 -1.98
C ALA A 44 -4.05 4.36 -1.46
N LEU A 45 -2.75 4.56 -1.75
CA LEU A 45 -1.68 3.70 -1.26
C LEU A 45 -1.61 3.69 0.28
N MET A 46 -1.81 4.84 0.92
CA MET A 46 -1.90 4.93 2.38
C MET A 46 -3.07 4.09 2.92
N LEU A 47 -4.26 4.19 2.31
CA LEU A 47 -5.42 3.38 2.72
C LEU A 47 -5.17 1.88 2.50
N THR A 48 -4.50 1.50 1.40
CA THR A 48 -4.07 0.12 1.18
C THR A 48 -3.14 -0.37 2.29
N SER A 49 -2.18 0.45 2.73
CA SER A 49 -1.29 0.07 3.83
C SER A 49 -2.04 -0.15 5.15
N LEU A 50 -3.05 0.69 5.43
CA LEU A 50 -3.91 0.56 6.60
C LEU A 50 -4.74 -0.72 6.55
N ALA A 51 -5.38 -1.00 5.40
CA ALA A 51 -6.11 -2.25 5.18
C ALA A 51 -5.21 -3.47 5.38
N GLY A 52 -3.97 -3.42 4.87
CA GLY A 52 -2.98 -4.49 5.03
C GLY A 52 -2.63 -4.75 6.48
N CYS A 53 -2.29 -3.72 7.26
CA CYS A 53 -1.98 -3.86 8.68
C CYS A 53 -3.15 -4.46 9.46
N SER A 54 -4.36 -3.92 9.29
CA SER A 54 -5.56 -4.47 9.95
C SER A 54 -5.90 -5.88 9.50
N GLY A 55 -5.68 -6.20 8.21
CA GLY A 55 -5.90 -7.54 7.67
C GLY A 55 -4.96 -8.58 8.26
N LEU A 56 -3.69 -8.24 8.47
CA LEU A 56 -2.71 -9.12 9.13
C LEU A 56 -3.14 -9.46 10.56
N ASP A 57 -3.65 -8.48 11.31
CA ASP A 57 -4.18 -8.72 12.66
C ASP A 57 -5.35 -9.70 12.63
N VAL A 58 -6.31 -9.52 11.72
CA VAL A 58 -7.47 -10.42 11.58
C VAL A 58 -7.04 -11.82 11.14
N VAL A 59 -6.14 -11.94 10.16
CA VAL A 59 -5.65 -13.24 9.69
C VAL A 59 -4.92 -14.00 10.81
N SER A 60 -4.16 -13.31 11.65
CA SER A 60 -3.50 -13.93 12.80
C SER A 60 -4.49 -14.59 13.79
N LEU A 61 -5.72 -14.06 13.87
CA LEU A 61 -6.78 -14.64 14.69
C LEU A 61 -7.38 -15.90 14.08
N PHE A 62 -7.44 -16.02 12.76
CA PHE A 62 -7.99 -17.22 12.10
C PHE A 62 -7.24 -18.48 12.51
N ASP A 63 -5.91 -18.43 12.48
CA ASP A 63 -5.05 -19.55 12.90
C ASP A 63 -5.19 -19.82 14.40
N LYS A 64 -5.13 -18.77 15.22
CA LYS A 64 -5.24 -18.88 16.69
C LYS A 64 -6.57 -19.48 17.13
N MET A 65 -7.64 -19.18 16.41
CA MET A 65 -9.00 -19.66 16.68
C MET A 65 -9.37 -20.94 15.91
N LYS A 66 -8.48 -21.44 15.05
CA LYS A 66 -8.70 -22.63 14.20
C LYS A 66 -9.91 -22.50 13.27
N LEU A 67 -10.16 -21.30 12.75
CA LEU A 67 -11.24 -21.03 11.81
C LEU A 67 -10.83 -21.44 10.39
N LYS A 68 -11.74 -22.03 9.63
CA LYS A 68 -11.60 -22.20 8.17
C LYS A 68 -12.33 -21.06 7.49
N VAL A 69 -11.59 -20.13 6.88
CA VAL A 69 -12.15 -18.94 6.23
C VAL A 69 -11.91 -19.04 4.73
N ASP A 70 -12.99 -19.06 3.95
CA ASP A 70 -12.90 -19.18 2.48
C ASP A 70 -12.65 -17.83 1.79
N LYS A 71 -13.20 -16.73 2.34
CA LYS A 71 -13.08 -15.38 1.79
C LYS A 71 -13.04 -14.34 2.91
N PHE A 72 -12.17 -13.35 2.74
CA PHE A 72 -12.05 -12.18 3.60
C PHE A 72 -11.72 -10.96 2.73
N HIS A 73 -12.38 -9.83 2.97
CA HIS A 73 -12.19 -8.60 2.21
C HIS A 73 -12.39 -7.38 3.10
N ILE A 74 -11.60 -6.33 2.86
CA ILE A 74 -11.68 -5.04 3.56
C ILE A 74 -11.93 -3.96 2.51
N GLU A 75 -13.02 -3.22 2.66
CA GLU A 75 -13.30 -2.01 1.89
C GLU A 75 -13.06 -0.77 2.77
N ILE A 76 -12.44 0.26 2.20
CA ILE A 76 -12.20 1.53 2.87
C ILE A 76 -12.71 2.66 1.99
N TYR A 77 -13.50 3.55 2.59
CA TYR A 77 -14.02 4.78 1.99
C TYR A 77 -13.47 5.96 2.79
N ALA A 78 -12.91 6.96 2.10
CA ALA A 78 -12.27 8.13 2.70
C ALA A 78 -12.55 9.39 1.88
#